data_AF-A0A0U4WXP6-F1
#
_entry.id   AF-A0A0U4WXP6-F1
#
_cell.length_a   1.000
_cell.length_b   1.000
_cell.length_c   1.000
_cell.angle_alpha   90.00
_cell.angle_beta   90.00
_cell.angle_gamma   90.00
#
_symmetry.space_group_name_H-M   'P 1'
#
loop_
_entity.id
_entity.type
_entity.pdbx_description
1 polymer ?
#
loop_
_entity_poly.entity_id
_entity_poly.type
_entity_poly.pdbx_seq_one_letter_code
_entity_poly.pdbx_strand_id
1 'polypeptide(L)'
;MPVIVEQTDDGYRLIDGQRRTLAATDAKLDTIPAVVIDPLADDAGRIIRQLVVNEHREQLTDADRTAAFQTLFDLNVSADQIARKTKTPKARVETALKVAASPHAGLSE
;
A
#
# COMPACT_ATOMS: atom_id res chain seq x y z
N MET A 1 -9.14 -6.31 -22.75
CA MET A 1 -8.28 -6.88 -21.68
C MET A 1 -9.11 -6.98 -20.41
N PRO A 2 -9.01 -8.05 -19.61
CA PRO A 2 -9.68 -8.21 -18.32
C PRO A 2 -9.02 -7.37 -17.20
N VAL A 3 -9.73 -7.05 -16.12
CA VAL A 3 -9.16 -6.31 -14.96
C VAL A 3 -8.36 -7.28 -14.10
N ILE A 4 -7.39 -6.80 -13.33
CA ILE A 4 -6.64 -7.65 -12.41
C ILE A 4 -7.16 -7.40 -11.01
N VAL A 5 -7.58 -8.45 -10.32
CA VAL A 5 -8.07 -8.39 -8.94
C VAL A 5 -7.33 -9.41 -8.08
N GLU A 6 -7.09 -9.10 -6.82
CA GLU A 6 -6.64 -10.07 -5.83
C GLU A 6 -7.85 -10.61 -5.05
N GLN A 7 -7.76 -11.87 -4.63
CA GLN A 7 -8.72 -12.44 -3.70
C GLN A 7 -8.40 -11.98 -2.27
N THR A 8 -9.44 -11.57 -1.54
CA THR A 8 -9.38 -11.15 -0.12
C THR A 8 -10.46 -11.90 0.67
N ASP A 9 -10.39 -11.91 2.00
CA ASP A 9 -11.41 -12.56 2.85
C ASP A 9 -12.84 -12.01 2.62
N ASP A 10 -12.98 -10.75 2.23
CA ASP A 10 -14.26 -10.06 2.04
C ASP A 10 -14.71 -10.00 0.56
N GLY A 11 -13.94 -10.58 -0.37
CA GLY A 11 -14.24 -10.54 -1.81
C GLY A 11 -13.00 -10.25 -2.65
N TYR A 12 -13.05 -9.22 -3.49
CA TYR A 12 -11.98 -8.91 -4.45
C TYR A 12 -11.49 -7.46 -4.33
N ARG A 13 -10.18 -7.26 -4.40
CA ARG A 13 -9.57 -5.91 -4.46
C ARG A 13 -8.93 -5.68 -5.83
N LEU A 14 -9.23 -4.54 -6.43
CA LEU A 14 -8.71 -4.17 -7.75
C LEU A 14 -7.21 -3.82 -7.68
N ILE A 15 -6.39 -4.54 -8.45
CA ILE A 15 -4.95 -4.30 -8.59
C ILE A 15 -4.67 -3.41 -9.79
N ASP A 16 -5.31 -3.69 -10.93
CA ASP A 16 -5.09 -2.96 -12.17
C ASP A 16 -6.37 -2.84 -13.01
N GLY A 17 -6.52 -1.69 -13.68
CA GLY A 17 -7.66 -1.41 -14.56
C GLY A 17 -8.71 -0.47 -13.97
N GLN A 18 -8.32 0.49 -13.13
CA GLN A 18 -9.22 1.51 -12.57
C GLN A 18 -10.09 2.20 -13.62
N ARG A 19 -9.51 2.68 -14.73
CA ARG A 19 -10.26 3.37 -15.81
C ARG A 19 -11.35 2.49 -16.43
N ARG A 20 -11.09 1.18 -16.54
CA ARG A 20 -12.02 0.22 -17.16
C ARG A 20 -13.11 -0.21 -16.19
N THR A 21 -12.78 -0.30 -14.91
CA THR A 21 -13.77 -0.48 -13.84
C THR A 21 -14.71 0.71 -13.78
N LEU A 22 -14.18 1.94 -13.79
CA LEU A 22 -14.99 3.16 -13.82
C LEU A 22 -15.88 3.24 -15.07
N ALA A 23 -15.33 2.94 -16.25
CA ALA A 23 -16.13 2.90 -17.49
C ALA A 23 -17.26 1.86 -17.42
N ALA A 24 -17.04 0.72 -16.76
CA ALA A 24 -18.06 -0.29 -16.58
C ALA A 24 -19.15 0.14 -15.59
N THR A 25 -18.77 0.85 -14.52
CA THR A 25 -19.70 1.49 -13.60
C THR A 25 -20.56 2.53 -14.30
N ASP A 26 -19.95 3.39 -15.12
CA ASP A 26 -20.66 4.41 -15.91
C ASP A 26 -21.62 3.77 -16.93
N ALA A 27 -21.19 2.67 -17.55
CA ALA A 27 -22.01 1.86 -18.45
C ALA A 27 -23.06 0.98 -17.74
N LYS A 28 -23.16 1.03 -16.41
CA LYS A 28 -24.09 0.24 -15.58
C LYS A 28 -24.01 -1.26 -15.83
N LEU A 29 -22.81 -1.76 -16.10
CA LEU A 29 -22.58 -3.19 -16.24
C LEU A 29 -22.59 -3.86 -14.86
N ASP A 30 -23.38 -4.91 -14.74
CA ASP A 30 -23.47 -5.70 -13.50
C ASP A 30 -22.19 -6.52 -13.24
N THR A 31 -21.49 -6.92 -14.32
CA THR A 31 -20.26 -7.72 -14.26
C THR A 31 -19.23 -7.30 -15.31
N ILE A 32 -17.95 -7.50 -15.00
CA ILE A 32 -16.83 -7.33 -15.93
C ILE A 32 -15.85 -8.50 -15.87
N PRO A 33 -15.17 -8.84 -16.97
CA PRO A 33 -14.16 -9.89 -16.96
C PRO A 33 -12.95 -9.49 -16.10
N ALA A 34 -12.62 -10.34 -15.12
CA ALA A 34 -11.50 -10.17 -14.20
C ALA A 34 -10.58 -11.40 -14.21
N VAL A 35 -9.28 -11.17 -14.07
CA VAL A 35 -8.29 -12.19 -13.75
C VAL A 35 -8.03 -12.09 -12.25
N VAL A 36 -8.36 -13.14 -11.53
CA VAL A 36 -8.09 -13.27 -10.10
C VAL A 36 -6.66 -13.78 -9.94
N ILE A 37 -5.86 -13.07 -9.17
CA ILE A 37 -4.56 -13.55 -8.70
C ILE A 37 -4.67 -13.94 -7.24
N ASP A 38 -3.94 -14.98 -6.83
CA ASP A 38 -3.76 -15.30 -5.42
C ASP A 38 -3.27 -14.05 -4.68
N PRO A 39 -3.70 -13.86 -3.41
CA PRO A 39 -3.13 -12.82 -2.57
C PRO A 39 -1.62 -13.00 -2.62
N LEU A 40 -0.90 -11.95 -3.03
CA LEU A 40 0.56 -12.00 -2.95
C LEU A 40 0.89 -12.22 -1.48
N ALA A 41 1.39 -13.41 -1.14
CA ALA A 41 1.73 -13.82 0.22
C ALA A 41 2.80 -12.95 0.92
N ASP A 42 3.14 -11.80 0.33
CA ASP A 42 4.10 -10.81 0.80
C ASP A 42 3.43 -9.43 0.78
N ASP A 43 2.38 -9.24 1.59
CA ASP A 43 1.75 -7.92 1.85
C ASP A 43 2.80 -6.86 2.17
N ALA A 44 3.81 -7.25 2.95
CA ALA A 44 5.00 -6.45 3.21
C ALA A 44 5.70 -6.00 1.92
N GLY A 45 5.99 -6.93 1.00
CA GLY A 45 6.60 -6.62 -0.29
C GLY A 45 5.75 -5.74 -1.18
N ARG A 46 4.42 -5.87 -1.13
CA ARG A 46 3.52 -4.98 -1.85
C ARG A 46 3.59 -3.55 -1.29
N ILE A 47 3.46 -3.37 0.01
CA ILE A 47 3.54 -2.05 0.65
C ILE A 47 4.90 -1.41 0.35
N ILE A 48 5.97 -2.19 0.42
CA ILE A 48 7.32 -1.74 0.05
C ILE A 48 7.38 -1.31 -1.41
N ARG A 49 6.83 -2.09 -2.35
CA ARG A 49 6.80 -1.72 -3.78
C ARG A 49 6.01 -0.44 -4.00
N GLN A 50 4.84 -0.32 -3.39
CA GLN A 50 4.00 0.87 -3.50
C GLN A 50 4.68 2.10 -2.90
N LEU A 51 5.34 1.94 -1.76
CA LEU A 51 6.14 2.97 -1.12
C LEU A 51 7.30 3.43 -2.03
N VAL A 52 8.05 2.50 -2.63
CA VAL A 52 9.16 2.79 -3.54
C VAL A 52 8.68 3.45 -4.84
N VAL A 53 7.57 2.99 -5.41
CA VAL A 53 6.98 3.56 -6.64
C VAL A 53 6.44 4.97 -6.37
N ASN A 54 5.79 5.20 -5.22
CA ASN A 54 5.26 6.51 -4.86
C ASN A 54 6.37 7.49 -4.45
N GLU A 55 7.45 7.01 -3.81
CA GLU A 55 8.65 7.79 -3.52
C GLU A 55 9.31 8.31 -4.80
N HIS A 56 9.34 7.50 -5.86
CA HIS A 56 9.83 7.91 -7.18
C HIS A 56 8.89 8.85 -7.94
N ARG A 57 7.61 8.98 -7.55
CA ARG A 57 6.60 9.83 -8.20
C ARG A 57 6.45 11.23 -7.58
N GLU A 58 7.31 11.58 -6.62
CA GLU A 58 7.48 12.96 -6.11
C GLU A 58 6.33 13.54 -5.26
N GLN A 59 5.56 12.72 -4.52
CA GLN A 59 4.51 13.24 -3.61
C GLN A 59 4.34 12.50 -2.27
N LEU A 60 5.36 11.84 -1.75
CA LEU A 60 5.25 11.22 -0.42
C LEU A 60 5.55 12.22 0.70
N THR A 61 4.53 12.58 1.48
CA THR A 61 4.68 13.38 2.68
C THR A 61 5.33 12.57 3.80
N ASP A 62 5.92 13.25 4.79
CA ASP A 62 6.55 12.60 5.94
C ASP A 62 5.54 11.79 6.77
N ALA A 63 4.27 12.24 6.78
CA ALA A 63 3.15 11.53 7.39
C ALA A 63 2.81 10.22 6.66
N ASP A 64 2.74 10.23 5.32
CA ASP A 64 2.45 9.03 4.52
C ASP A 64 3.57 7.97 4.66
N ARG A 65 4.83 8.42 4.70
CA ARG A 65 5.98 7.54 5.05
C ARG A 65 5.84 6.93 6.43
N THR A 66 5.49 7.73 7.42
CA THR A 66 5.34 7.28 8.81
C THR A 66 4.24 6.24 8.95
N ALA A 67 3.09 6.47 8.30
CA ALA A 67 2.00 5.51 8.23
C ALA A 67 2.43 4.20 7.53
N ALA A 68 3.12 4.28 6.39
CA ALA A 68 3.61 3.10 5.68
C ALA A 68 4.62 2.28 6.51
N PHE A 69 5.52 2.94 7.24
CA PHE A 69 6.45 2.25 8.14
C PHE A 69 5.72 1.57 9.30
N GLN A 70 4.71 2.21 9.88
CA GLN A 70 3.89 1.62 10.94
C GLN A 70 3.14 0.39 10.44
N THR A 71 2.52 0.45 9.26
CA THR A 71 1.84 -0.71 8.66
C THR A 71 2.81 -1.87 8.40
N LEU A 72 4.03 -1.58 7.91
CA LEU A 72 5.06 -2.62 7.75
C LEU A 72 5.45 -3.24 9.09
N PHE A 73 5.56 -2.42 10.14
CA PHE A 73 5.86 -2.91 11.49
C PHE A 73 4.73 -3.79 12.05
N ASP A 74 3.47 -3.42 11.82
CA ASP A 74 2.27 -4.20 12.20
C ASP A 74 2.22 -5.56 11.49
N LEU A 75 2.69 -5.62 10.24
CA LEU A 75 2.88 -6.86 9.47
C LEU A 75 4.13 -7.66 9.88
N ASN A 76 4.68 -7.39 11.07
CA ASN A 76 5.84 -8.07 11.65
C ASN A 76 7.15 -7.89 10.85
N VAL A 77 7.25 -6.84 10.03
CA VAL A 77 8.49 -6.49 9.31
C VAL A 77 9.40 -5.66 10.22
N SER A 78 10.62 -6.15 10.44
CA SER A 78 11.58 -5.45 11.31
C SER A 78 12.05 -4.12 10.70
N ALA A 79 12.33 -3.12 11.54
CA ALA A 79 12.84 -1.82 11.09
C ALA A 79 14.10 -1.90 10.21
N ASP A 80 14.96 -2.91 10.42
CA ASP A 80 16.13 -3.18 9.56
C ASP A 80 15.73 -3.57 8.14
N GLN A 81 14.72 -4.44 8.00
CA GLN A 81 14.21 -4.89 6.71
C GLN A 81 13.53 -3.73 5.96
N ILE A 82 12.77 -2.89 6.67
CA ILE A 82 12.16 -1.68 6.11
C ILE A 82 13.25 -0.75 5.59
N ALA A 83 14.23 -0.39 6.42
CA ALA A 83 15.34 0.50 6.06
C ALA A 83 16.11 0.02 4.81
N ARG A 84 16.42 -1.27 4.73
CA ARG A 84 17.10 -1.87 3.56
C ARG A 84 16.25 -1.79 2.30
N LYS A 85 14.96 -2.11 2.38
CA LYS A 85 14.07 -2.18 1.22
C LYS A 85 13.64 -0.80 0.72
N THR A 86 13.57 0.20 1.60
CA THR A 86 13.18 1.59 1.27
C THR A 86 14.38 2.52 1.11
N LYS A 87 15.62 2.00 1.21
CA LYS A 87 16.88 2.77 1.20
C LYS A 87 16.89 3.96 2.16
N THR A 88 16.09 3.89 3.23
CA THR A 88 15.98 4.94 4.23
C THR A 88 16.88 4.60 5.43
N PRO A 89 17.61 5.56 6.03
CA PRO A 89 18.43 5.28 7.20
C PRO A 89 17.59 4.75 8.36
N LYS A 90 18.08 3.68 9.00
CA LYS A 90 17.39 2.99 10.12
C LYS A 90 16.94 3.94 11.23
N ALA A 91 17.79 4.90 11.62
CA ALA A 91 17.46 5.90 12.64
C ALA A 91 16.21 6.73 12.29
N ARG A 92 15.98 7.00 11.00
CA ARG A 92 14.81 7.73 10.52
C ARG A 92 13.55 6.85 10.57
N VAL A 93 13.67 5.56 10.24
CA VAL A 93 12.58 4.58 10.39
C VAL A 93 12.18 4.45 11.86
N GLU A 94 13.14 4.32 12.77
CA GLU A 94 12.88 4.22 14.22
C GLU A 94 12.23 5.49 14.78
N THR A 95 12.69 6.67 14.32
CA THR A 95 12.09 7.95 14.70
C THR A 95 10.64 8.04 14.21
N ALA A 96 10.38 7.68 12.95
CA ALA A 96 9.05 7.69 12.38
C ALA A 96 8.10 6.71 13.13
N LEU A 97 8.55 5.49 13.42
CA LEU A 97 7.77 4.52 14.20
C LEU A 97 7.42 5.05 15.60
N LYS A 98 8.35 5.78 16.25
CA LYS A 98 8.11 6.41 17.55
C LYS A 98 7.10 7.57 17.47
N VAL A 99 7.15 8.35 16.39
CA VAL A 99 6.19 9.42 16.11
C VAL A 99 4.80 8.83 15.83
N ALA A 100 4.72 7.76 15.05
CA ALA A 100 3.48 7.05 14.74
C ALA A 100 2.79 6.46 15.99
N ALA A 101 3.60 5.97 16.94
CA ALA A 101 3.13 5.46 18.23
C ALA A 101 2.67 6.57 19.20
N SER A 102 2.97 7.84 18.90
CA SER A 102 2.56 8.97 19.75
C SER A 102 1.12 9.36 19.40
N PRO A 103 0.18 9.43 20.37
CA PRO A 103 -1.25 9.60 20.13
C PRO A 103 -1.68 11.00 19.64
N HIS A 104 -0.81 11.76 18.98
CA HIS A 104 -1.07 13.12 18.46
C HIS A 104 -0.78 13.27 16.96
N ALA A 105 -0.43 12.20 16.23
CA ALA A 105 -0.16 12.26 14.79
C ALA A 105 -1.34 11.80 13.90
N GLY A 106 -2.53 11.64 14.47
CA GLY A 106 -3.75 11.42 13.71
C GLY A 106 -4.61 12.68 13.77
N LEU A 107 -4.50 13.56 12.78
CA LEU A 107 -5.51 14.51 12.29
C LEU A 107 -4.80 15.61 11.51
N SER A 108 -4.91 15.57 10.19
CA SER A 108 -5.25 16.75 9.37
C SER A 108 -5.64 16.26 7.98
N GLU A 109 -6.79 16.77 7.56
CA GLU A 109 -7.56 16.59 6.33
C GLU A 109 -6.78 16.65 5.00
#